data_AF-A0A0Q8V7A6-F1
#
_entry.id   AF-A0A0Q8V7A6-F1
#
_cell.length_a   1.000
_cell.length_b   1.000
_cell.length_c   1.000
_cell.angle_alpha   90.00
_cell.angle_beta   90.00
_cell.angle_gamma   90.00
#
_symmetry.space_group_name_H-M   'P 1'
#
loop_
_entity.id
_entity.type
_entity.pdbx_description
1 polymer ?
#
loop_
_entity_poly.entity_id
_entity_poly.type
_entity_poly.pdbx_seq_one_letter_code
_entity_poly.pdbx_strand_id
1 'polypeptide(L)'
;MPKKPKVQAYRPPQQPKPVRSLDERTVRRTGPRFPVGLAIGGIAVVGVATTLIVVLSGGGDDPGNQPQTDKGYDAMVRALEEETGSTLARNVVVYPEYAVIDVPYKPDVPSDEREISYYWDGDLRESTKGTGDEELFDLSRVDSSLLDGMCDQAVALVEEPGDCSLYIAKPDPDDTTPEWIRASVSNEFGQSGSVEFALDGTVIETRPPS
;
A
#
# COMPACT_ATOMS: atom_id res chain seq x y z
N MET A 1 11.52 -16.36 -59.70
CA MET A 1 12.38 -15.46 -58.89
C MET A 1 11.48 -14.61 -57.98
N PRO A 2 11.45 -14.85 -56.66
CA PRO A 2 10.58 -14.11 -55.73
C PRO A 2 11.13 -12.70 -55.45
N LYS A 3 10.23 -11.71 -55.49
CA LYS A 3 10.52 -10.28 -55.28
C LYS A 3 10.86 -10.04 -53.80
N LYS A 4 12.06 -9.52 -53.50
CA LYS A 4 12.44 -9.11 -52.13
C LYS A 4 11.50 -8.00 -51.63
N PRO A 5 10.93 -8.10 -50.41
CA PRO A 5 10.12 -7.04 -49.83
C PRO A 5 10.98 -5.82 -49.51
N LYS A 6 10.48 -4.62 -49.84
CA LYS A 6 11.15 -3.35 -49.54
C LYS A 6 11.00 -3.06 -48.04
N VAL A 7 12.12 -3.06 -47.32
CA VAL A 7 12.19 -2.61 -45.93
C VAL A 7 11.92 -1.11 -45.90
N GLN A 8 10.88 -0.69 -45.17
CA GLN A 8 10.61 0.74 -44.95
C GLN A 8 11.66 1.30 -43.98
N ALA A 9 12.24 2.44 -44.33
CA ALA A 9 13.19 3.14 -43.47
C ALA A 9 12.49 3.58 -42.18
N TYR A 10 13.15 3.34 -41.04
CA TYR A 10 12.68 3.75 -39.72
C TYR A 10 12.46 5.27 -39.68
N ARG A 11 11.26 5.69 -39.25
CA ARG A 11 10.95 7.08 -38.90
C ARG A 11 10.98 7.19 -37.38
N PRO A 12 11.88 7.98 -36.80
CA PRO A 12 11.87 8.19 -35.36
C PRO A 12 10.56 8.86 -34.92
N PRO A 13 10.04 8.53 -33.72
CA PRO A 13 8.86 9.17 -33.18
C PRO A 13 9.09 10.67 -33.00
N GLN A 14 8.03 11.47 -33.18
CA GLN A 14 8.07 12.91 -32.96
C GLN A 14 8.42 13.19 -31.49
N GLN A 15 9.38 14.08 -31.26
CA GLN A 15 9.74 14.49 -29.91
C GLN A 15 8.51 15.06 -29.18
N PRO A 16 8.28 14.69 -27.90
CA PRO A 16 7.18 15.21 -27.13
C PRO A 16 7.31 16.72 -26.96
N LYS A 17 6.16 17.42 -27.00
CA LYS A 17 6.10 18.87 -26.83
C LYS A 17 6.63 19.25 -25.44
N PRO A 18 7.40 20.36 -25.32
CA PRO A 18 7.95 20.79 -24.03
C PRO A 18 6.83 21.07 -23.03
N VAL A 19 6.93 20.47 -21.85
CA VAL A 19 6.02 20.70 -20.71
C VAL A 19 6.40 22.03 -20.07
N ARG A 20 5.41 22.91 -19.85
CA ARG A 20 5.58 24.22 -19.18
C ARG A 20 6.16 24.03 -17.78
N SER A 21 7.09 24.91 -17.38
CA SER A 21 7.75 24.89 -16.08
C SER A 21 6.78 25.23 -14.93
N LEU A 22 7.09 24.71 -13.74
CA LEU A 22 6.30 24.86 -12.51
C LEU A 22 6.10 26.32 -12.08
N ASP A 23 6.99 27.23 -12.50
CA ASP A 23 6.92 28.67 -12.17
C ASP A 23 5.74 29.40 -12.81
N GLU A 24 5.11 28.84 -13.86
CA GLU A 24 3.97 29.46 -14.54
C GLU A 24 2.62 29.20 -13.84
N ARG A 25 2.58 28.36 -12.79
CA ARG A 25 1.32 27.96 -12.11
C ARG A 25 1.01 28.70 -10.80
N THR A 26 1.90 29.53 -10.28
CA THR A 26 1.67 30.27 -9.02
C THR A 26 1.50 31.76 -9.26
N VAL A 27 0.37 32.16 -9.88
CA VAL A 27 -0.07 33.56 -9.86
C VAL A 27 -1.22 33.72 -8.87
N ARG A 28 -0.89 34.37 -7.75
CA ARG A 28 -1.77 34.87 -6.69
C ARG A 28 -3.03 35.53 -7.25
N ARG A 29 -4.19 35.14 -6.71
CA ARG A 29 -5.40 35.97 -6.74
C ARG A 29 -5.79 36.37 -5.32
N THR A 30 -5.43 37.60 -4.97
CA THR A 30 -5.81 38.32 -3.77
C THR A 30 -7.31 38.68 -3.86
N GLY A 31 -8.10 38.33 -2.85
CA GLY A 31 -9.53 38.68 -2.73
C GLY A 31 -9.96 38.77 -1.25
N PRO A 32 -10.95 39.61 -0.91
CA PRO A 32 -11.00 40.30 0.38
C PRO A 32 -11.62 39.53 1.55
N ARG A 33 -11.17 39.89 2.75
CA ARG A 33 -11.60 39.41 4.06
C ARG A 33 -13.08 39.73 4.31
N PHE A 34 -13.89 38.71 4.60
CA PHE A 34 -15.22 38.87 5.17
C PHE A 34 -15.17 38.68 6.70
N PRO A 35 -15.82 39.53 7.49
CA PRO A 35 -15.91 39.36 8.93
C PRO A 35 -16.91 38.24 9.27
N VAL A 36 -16.48 37.29 10.10
CA VAL A 36 -17.35 36.26 10.70
C VAL A 36 -18.21 36.92 11.77
N GLY A 37 -19.45 37.24 11.41
CA GLY A 37 -20.51 37.60 12.34
C GLY A 37 -21.12 36.33 12.93
N LEU A 38 -20.90 36.13 14.23
CA LEU A 38 -21.46 35.04 15.02
C LEU A 38 -22.93 35.35 15.33
N ALA A 39 -23.85 34.71 14.63
CA ALA A 39 -25.29 34.79 14.89
C ALA A 39 -25.78 33.46 15.47
N ILE A 40 -26.01 33.45 16.78
CA ILE A 40 -26.71 32.38 17.49
C ILE A 40 -28.21 32.59 17.25
N GLY A 41 -28.83 31.68 16.50
CA GLY A 41 -30.28 31.63 16.28
C GLY A 41 -30.73 30.17 16.21
N GLY A 42 -31.62 29.78 17.11
CA GLY A 42 -32.00 28.39 17.31
C GLY A 42 -33.12 27.86 16.40
N ILE A 43 -33.13 26.52 16.33
CA ILE A 43 -34.23 25.55 16.14
C ILE A 43 -34.86 25.45 14.74
N ALA A 44 -34.67 24.29 14.09
CA ALA A 44 -35.75 23.31 13.81
C ALA A 44 -35.22 22.08 13.02
N VAL A 45 -35.65 20.90 13.47
CA VAL A 45 -35.35 19.56 12.94
C VAL A 45 -36.10 19.30 11.63
N VAL A 46 -35.40 18.93 10.55
CA VAL A 46 -35.91 18.08 9.45
C VAL A 46 -34.73 17.31 8.85
N GLY A 47 -34.88 15.99 8.71
CA GLY A 47 -33.78 15.05 8.47
C GLY A 47 -33.14 15.07 7.08
N VAL A 48 -31.82 14.91 7.09
CA VAL A 48 -31.06 13.93 6.31
C VAL A 48 -29.90 13.54 7.23
N ALA A 49 -29.70 12.26 7.51
CA ALA A 49 -28.52 11.79 8.24
C ALA A 49 -27.30 11.91 7.32
N THR A 50 -26.79 13.12 7.15
CA THR A 50 -25.44 13.35 6.65
C THR A 50 -24.50 13.04 7.79
N THR A 51 -23.90 11.85 7.76
CA THR A 51 -22.72 11.51 8.55
C THR A 51 -21.68 12.62 8.34
N LEU A 52 -21.46 13.39 9.41
CA LEU A 52 -20.29 14.25 9.55
C LEU A 52 -19.08 13.32 9.61
N ILE A 53 -18.46 13.07 8.45
CA ILE A 53 -17.10 12.54 8.40
C ILE A 53 -16.22 13.68 8.92
N VAL A 54 -15.88 13.60 10.20
CA VAL A 54 -14.78 14.39 10.76
C VAL A 54 -13.51 13.73 10.24
N VAL A 55 -12.99 14.22 9.12
CA VAL A 55 -11.65 13.86 8.66
C VAL A 55 -10.67 14.51 9.65
N LEU A 56 -10.22 13.73 10.63
CA LEU A 56 -9.05 14.07 11.43
C LEU A 56 -7.81 13.82 10.54
N SER A 57 -7.52 14.74 9.63
CA SER A 57 -6.24 14.76 8.91
C SER A 57 -5.13 15.10 9.90
N GLY A 58 -4.56 14.07 10.52
CA GLY A 58 -3.50 14.21 11.53
C GLY A 58 -2.60 12.98 11.63
N GLY A 59 -2.46 12.20 10.56
CA GLY A 59 -1.81 10.89 10.58
C GLY A 59 -0.41 10.80 9.98
N GLY A 60 0.32 11.91 9.81
CA GLY A 60 1.57 11.89 9.04
C GLY A 60 2.84 11.52 9.82
N ASP A 61 2.88 11.70 11.14
CA ASP A 61 4.15 11.68 11.88
C ASP A 61 4.08 11.04 13.29
N ASP A 62 2.97 10.36 13.64
CA ASP A 62 2.94 9.59 14.88
C ASP A 62 3.56 8.21 14.61
N PRO A 63 4.77 7.91 15.13
CA PRO A 63 5.41 6.61 14.93
C PRO A 63 4.54 5.45 15.45
N GLY A 64 3.64 5.72 16.40
CA GLY A 64 2.68 4.72 16.88
C GLY A 64 1.55 4.38 15.90
N ASN A 65 1.47 5.04 14.74
CA ASN A 65 0.51 4.75 13.67
C ASN A 65 1.20 4.26 12.39
N GLN A 66 2.50 3.97 12.43
CA GLN A 66 3.22 3.41 11.28
C GLN A 66 2.73 2.00 10.94
N PRO A 67 2.65 1.62 9.66
CA PRO A 67 2.02 0.36 9.23
C PRO A 67 2.65 -0.92 9.81
N GLN A 68 3.93 -0.89 10.16
CA GLN A 68 4.63 -2.04 10.77
C GLN A 68 4.36 -2.19 12.28
N THR A 69 3.72 -1.21 12.91
CA THR A 69 3.29 -1.31 14.31
C THR A 69 1.97 -2.04 14.42
N ASP A 70 1.71 -2.60 15.60
CA ASP A 70 0.44 -3.25 15.95
C ASP A 70 -0.78 -2.35 15.62
N LYS A 71 -0.74 -1.11 16.10
CA LYS A 71 -1.82 -0.12 15.91
C LYS A 71 -1.94 0.35 14.47
N GLY A 72 -0.82 0.55 13.78
CA GLY A 72 -0.84 0.99 12.39
C GLY A 72 -1.43 -0.08 11.48
N TYR A 73 -1.04 -1.34 11.68
CA TYR A 73 -1.61 -2.46 10.94
C TYR A 73 -3.12 -2.60 11.20
N ASP A 74 -3.55 -2.56 12.47
CA ASP A 74 -4.98 -2.63 12.81
C ASP A 74 -5.77 -1.46 12.20
N ALA A 75 -5.19 -0.25 12.20
CA ALA A 75 -5.80 0.92 11.59
C ALA A 75 -5.93 0.78 10.06
N MET A 76 -4.92 0.21 9.40
CA MET A 76 -4.93 -0.09 7.98
C MET A 76 -6.02 -1.11 7.62
N VAL A 77 -6.10 -2.23 8.35
CA VAL A 77 -7.11 -3.27 8.10
C VAL A 77 -8.52 -2.71 8.29
N ARG A 78 -8.76 -1.91 9.33
CA ARG A 78 -10.04 -1.24 9.54
C ARG A 78 -10.36 -0.25 8.43
N ALA A 79 -9.40 0.56 7.98
CA ALA A 79 -9.63 1.49 6.88
C ALA A 79 -10.00 0.75 5.58
N LEU A 80 -9.39 -0.42 5.34
CA LEU A 80 -9.74 -1.27 4.20
C LEU A 80 -11.16 -1.82 4.30
N GLU A 81 -11.57 -2.29 5.48
CA GLU A 81 -12.93 -2.76 5.72
C GLU A 81 -13.96 -1.64 5.53
N GLU A 82 -13.68 -0.44 6.04
CA GLU A 82 -14.55 0.74 5.89
C GLU A 82 -14.71 1.17 4.42
N GLU A 83 -13.62 1.14 3.64
CA GLU A 83 -13.63 1.56 2.22
C GLU A 83 -14.23 0.50 1.29
N THR A 84 -13.90 -0.78 1.51
CA THR A 84 -14.23 -1.86 0.56
C THR A 84 -15.36 -2.77 1.03
N GLY A 85 -15.71 -2.72 2.32
CA GLY A 85 -16.63 -3.67 2.96
C GLY A 85 -16.03 -5.07 3.17
N SER A 86 -14.70 -5.22 3.09
CA SER A 86 -13.99 -6.48 3.16
C SER A 86 -12.56 -6.29 3.69
N THR A 87 -11.99 -7.34 4.26
CA THR A 87 -10.57 -7.44 4.65
C THR A 87 -9.79 -8.44 3.79
N LEU A 88 -10.41 -8.93 2.71
CA LEU A 88 -9.77 -9.86 1.78
C LEU A 88 -8.72 -9.14 0.94
N ALA A 89 -7.51 -9.71 0.91
CA ALA A 89 -6.40 -9.28 0.10
C ALA A 89 -5.78 -10.46 -0.66
N ARG A 90 -5.07 -10.15 -1.74
CA ARG A 90 -4.20 -11.06 -2.48
C ARG A 90 -2.80 -11.08 -1.87
N ASN A 91 -2.26 -9.90 -1.62
CA ASN A 91 -1.00 -9.70 -0.92
C ASN A 91 -1.03 -8.34 -0.19
N VAL A 92 -0.08 -8.14 0.71
CA VAL A 92 0.23 -6.84 1.30
C VAL A 92 1.74 -6.68 1.42
N VAL A 93 2.25 -5.49 1.08
CA VAL A 93 3.62 -5.09 1.36
C VAL A 93 3.62 -3.95 2.37
N VAL A 94 4.25 -4.17 3.53
CA VAL A 94 4.28 -3.24 4.65
C VAL A 94 5.69 -2.67 4.79
N TYR A 95 5.86 -1.40 4.45
CA TYR A 95 7.08 -0.61 4.66
C TYR A 95 6.97 0.15 5.99
N PRO A 96 8.08 0.74 6.49
CA PRO A 96 8.05 1.49 7.75
C PRO A 96 7.07 2.66 7.72
N GLU A 97 6.94 3.36 6.59
CA GLU A 97 6.13 4.57 6.48
C GLU A 97 4.80 4.37 5.75
N TYR A 98 4.64 3.27 4.99
CA TYR A 98 3.43 3.02 4.21
C TYR A 98 3.21 1.53 3.94
N ALA A 99 2.01 1.18 3.50
CA ALA A 99 1.69 -0.15 2.99
C ALA A 99 1.03 -0.08 1.62
N VAL A 100 1.18 -1.16 0.86
CA VAL A 100 0.46 -1.41 -0.39
C VAL A 100 -0.35 -2.69 -0.24
N ILE A 101 -1.62 -2.65 -0.59
CA ILE A 101 -2.58 -3.73 -0.39
C ILE A 101 -3.22 -4.02 -1.75
N ASP A 102 -3.02 -5.21 -2.28
CA ASP A 102 -3.72 -5.64 -3.49
C ASP A 102 -4.97 -6.42 -3.10
N VAL A 103 -6.16 -5.90 -3.46
CA VAL A 103 -7.46 -6.53 -3.15
C VAL A 103 -8.20 -6.98 -4.39
N PRO A 104 -8.99 -8.06 -4.34
CA PRO A 104 -9.76 -8.51 -5.49
C PRO A 104 -10.78 -7.45 -5.92
N TYR A 105 -10.90 -7.22 -7.22
CA TYR A 105 -11.96 -6.35 -7.76
C TYR A 105 -13.37 -6.93 -7.52
N LYS A 106 -13.47 -8.27 -7.44
CA LYS A 106 -14.69 -9.01 -7.09
C LYS A 106 -14.38 -10.05 -6.01
N PRO A 107 -14.54 -9.73 -4.72
CA PRO A 107 -14.21 -10.65 -3.64
C PRO A 107 -15.07 -11.92 -3.64
N ASP A 108 -16.26 -11.89 -4.25
CA ASP A 108 -17.18 -13.02 -4.40
C ASP A 108 -16.83 -13.95 -5.56
N VAL A 109 -15.84 -13.59 -6.40
CA VAL A 109 -15.38 -14.38 -7.54
C VAL A 109 -13.88 -14.66 -7.39
N PRO A 110 -13.46 -15.71 -6.65
CA PRO A 110 -12.05 -15.97 -6.38
C PRO A 110 -11.17 -16.13 -7.63
N SER A 111 -11.76 -16.61 -8.74
CA SER A 111 -11.08 -16.76 -10.03
C SER A 111 -10.93 -15.46 -10.83
N ASP A 112 -11.45 -14.33 -10.35
CA ASP A 112 -11.29 -13.04 -11.01
C ASP A 112 -9.92 -12.45 -10.68
N GLU A 113 -8.96 -12.61 -11.58
CA GLU A 113 -7.58 -12.13 -11.41
C GLU A 113 -7.47 -10.60 -11.32
N ARG A 114 -8.53 -9.83 -11.60
CA ARG A 114 -8.46 -8.37 -11.53
C ARG A 114 -8.38 -7.89 -10.08
N GLU A 115 -7.57 -6.88 -9.85
CA GLU A 115 -7.34 -6.31 -8.52
C GLU A 115 -7.29 -4.79 -8.52
N ILE A 116 -7.41 -4.23 -7.33
CA ILE A 116 -7.18 -2.82 -7.04
C ILE A 116 -6.07 -2.75 -5.99
N SER A 117 -5.01 -2.00 -6.27
CA SER A 117 -3.96 -1.69 -5.31
C SER A 117 -4.37 -0.46 -4.51
N TYR A 118 -4.36 -0.57 -3.19
CA TYR A 118 -4.50 0.55 -2.27
C TYR A 118 -3.16 0.91 -1.65
N TYR A 119 -2.94 2.20 -1.41
CA TYR A 119 -1.81 2.73 -0.66
C TYR A 119 -2.32 3.24 0.68
N TRP A 120 -1.56 2.99 1.75
CA TRP A 120 -1.89 3.42 3.10
C TRP A 120 -0.67 4.03 3.80
N ASP A 121 -0.79 5.28 4.24
CA ASP A 121 0.20 6.05 5.01
C ASP A 121 -0.45 6.72 6.24
N GLY A 122 -1.47 6.05 6.80
CA GLY A 122 -2.42 6.63 7.76
C GLY A 122 -3.77 6.97 7.11
N ASP A 123 -3.78 7.22 5.81
CA ASP A 123 -4.99 7.39 4.99
C ASP A 123 -5.00 6.38 3.85
N LEU A 124 -6.11 5.65 3.67
CA LEU A 124 -6.26 4.68 2.59
C LEU A 124 -6.65 5.37 1.27
N ARG A 125 -5.97 5.05 0.18
CA ARG A 125 -6.29 5.57 -1.16
C ARG A 125 -6.09 4.53 -2.25
N GLU A 126 -7.03 4.47 -3.20
CA GLU A 126 -6.83 3.72 -4.44
C GLU A 126 -5.57 4.26 -5.16
N SER A 127 -4.67 3.38 -5.55
CA SER A 127 -3.43 3.70 -6.26
C SER A 127 -3.52 3.29 -7.73
N THR A 128 -3.60 2.00 -7.99
CA THR A 128 -3.53 1.41 -9.32
C THR A 128 -4.52 0.26 -9.47
N LYS A 129 -4.76 -0.15 -10.72
CA LYS A 129 -5.58 -1.30 -11.06
C LYS A 129 -4.74 -2.27 -11.89
N GLY A 130 -4.90 -3.56 -11.61
CA GLY A 130 -4.01 -4.58 -12.14
C GLY A 130 -4.67 -5.94 -12.25
N THR A 131 -3.82 -6.96 -12.28
CA THR A 131 -4.19 -8.36 -12.23
C THR A 131 -3.16 -9.13 -11.41
N GLY A 132 -3.62 -9.99 -10.51
CA GLY A 132 -2.82 -10.85 -9.65
C GLY A 132 -3.48 -12.22 -9.49
N ASP A 133 -2.66 -13.24 -9.30
CA ASP A 133 -3.07 -14.64 -9.18
C ASP A 133 -2.87 -15.19 -7.75
N GLU A 134 -2.41 -14.37 -6.81
CA GLU A 134 -2.22 -14.79 -5.43
C GLU A 134 -3.54 -15.18 -4.76
N GLU A 135 -3.47 -16.20 -3.92
CA GLU A 135 -4.61 -16.73 -3.19
C GLU A 135 -5.20 -15.72 -2.20
N LEU A 136 -6.53 -15.57 -2.21
CA LEU A 136 -7.21 -14.66 -1.29
C LEU A 136 -7.07 -15.11 0.17
N PHE A 137 -6.79 -14.15 1.04
CA PHE A 137 -6.80 -14.33 2.49
C PHE A 137 -7.38 -13.10 3.20
N ASP A 138 -7.81 -13.33 4.43
CA ASP A 138 -8.38 -12.30 5.30
C ASP A 138 -7.25 -11.70 6.15
N LEU A 139 -6.98 -10.40 5.96
CA LEU A 139 -5.95 -9.68 6.69
C LEU A 139 -6.20 -9.63 8.20
N SER A 140 -7.46 -9.70 8.64
CA SER A 140 -7.80 -9.71 10.07
C SER A 140 -7.31 -10.95 10.81
N ARG A 141 -6.81 -11.97 10.08
CA ARG A 141 -6.22 -13.19 10.66
C ARG A 141 -4.77 -13.03 11.05
N VAL A 142 -4.09 -11.98 10.57
CA VAL A 142 -2.71 -11.67 10.96
C VAL A 142 -2.77 -11.04 12.35
N ASP A 143 -2.05 -11.62 13.31
CA ASP A 143 -1.90 -11.00 14.63
C ASP A 143 -0.88 -9.86 14.52
N SER A 144 -1.38 -8.63 14.58
CA SER A 144 -0.58 -7.42 14.41
C SER A 144 0.51 -7.25 15.47
N SER A 145 0.35 -7.88 16.64
CA SER A 145 1.38 -7.88 17.69
C SER A 145 2.64 -8.67 17.31
N LEU A 146 2.55 -9.53 16.29
CA LEU A 146 3.69 -10.31 15.80
C LEU A 146 4.54 -9.55 14.79
N LEU A 147 4.01 -8.49 14.15
CA LEU A 147 4.73 -7.74 13.13
C LEU A 147 5.88 -6.94 13.74
N ASP A 148 5.70 -6.47 14.97
CA ASP A 148 6.72 -5.78 15.74
C ASP A 148 7.92 -6.73 15.99
N GLY A 149 9.12 -6.29 15.61
CA GLY A 149 10.36 -7.07 15.75
C GLY A 149 10.62 -8.16 14.69
N MET A 150 9.70 -8.44 13.75
CA MET A 150 10.02 -9.31 12.60
C MET A 150 11.15 -8.70 11.76
N CYS A 151 11.09 -7.39 11.55
CA CYS A 151 12.11 -6.67 10.80
C CYS A 151 13.47 -6.63 11.50
N ASP A 152 13.53 -6.65 12.83
CA ASP A 152 14.80 -6.65 13.58
C ASP A 152 15.67 -7.88 13.21
N GLN A 153 15.02 -9.03 12.98
CA GLN A 153 15.71 -10.25 12.60
C GLN A 153 16.33 -10.15 11.21
N ALA A 154 15.61 -9.57 10.24
CA ALA A 154 16.12 -9.38 8.88
C ALA A 154 17.23 -8.32 8.85
N VAL A 155 17.02 -7.19 9.52
CA VAL A 155 17.99 -6.08 9.67
C VAL A 155 19.33 -6.57 10.24
N ALA A 156 19.31 -7.51 11.19
CA ALA A 156 20.51 -8.09 11.76
C ALA A 156 21.35 -8.94 10.78
N LEU A 157 20.81 -9.30 9.61
CA LEU A 157 21.51 -10.12 8.60
C LEU A 157 22.41 -9.30 7.67
N VAL A 158 22.13 -8.00 7.50
CA VAL A 158 22.74 -7.15 6.47
C VAL A 158 23.56 -6.05 7.13
N GLU A 159 24.74 -5.76 6.58
CA GLU A 159 25.56 -4.63 7.04
C GLU A 159 24.98 -3.33 6.49
N GLU A 160 24.91 -2.30 7.34
CA GLU A 160 24.31 -1.00 6.98
C GLU A 160 22.93 -1.16 6.31
N PRO A 161 21.98 -1.85 6.98
CA PRO A 161 20.70 -2.18 6.39
C PRO A 161 19.90 -0.92 6.05
N GLY A 162 19.24 -0.93 4.89
CA GLY A 162 18.18 0.01 4.58
C GLY A 162 16.87 -0.34 5.28
N ASP A 163 15.76 0.17 4.76
CA ASP A 163 14.44 -0.12 5.31
C ASP A 163 14.06 -1.58 5.09
N CYS A 164 13.55 -2.21 6.15
CA CYS A 164 12.95 -3.53 6.08
C CYS A 164 11.49 -3.42 5.63
N SER A 165 11.03 -4.38 4.83
CA SER A 165 9.62 -4.54 4.46
C SER A 165 9.10 -5.92 4.85
N LEU A 166 7.80 -5.99 5.14
CA LEU A 166 7.08 -7.25 5.35
C LEU A 166 6.21 -7.52 4.12
N TYR A 167 6.39 -8.68 3.48
CA TYR A 167 5.48 -9.18 2.46
C TYR A 167 4.57 -10.23 3.08
N ILE A 168 3.25 -10.04 2.98
CA ILE A 168 2.25 -10.94 3.55
C ILE A 168 1.38 -11.48 2.41
N ALA A 169 1.38 -12.79 2.22
CA ALA A 169 0.54 -13.47 1.24
C ALA A 169 0.18 -14.86 1.72
N LYS A 170 -0.90 -15.41 1.17
CA LYS A 170 -1.25 -16.80 1.43
C LYS A 170 -0.31 -17.72 0.64
N PRO A 171 0.38 -18.67 1.28
CA PRO A 171 1.25 -19.61 0.60
C PRO A 171 0.47 -20.51 -0.34
N ASP A 172 1.17 -21.02 -1.35
CA ASP A 172 0.67 -22.08 -2.23
C ASP A 172 0.25 -23.29 -1.36
N PRO A 173 -0.97 -23.84 -1.53
CA PRO A 173 -1.42 -25.00 -0.77
C PRO A 173 -0.56 -26.25 -0.98
N ASP A 174 0.20 -26.33 -2.07
CA ASP A 174 1.12 -27.42 -2.38
C ASP A 174 2.54 -27.18 -1.83
N ASP A 175 2.80 -26.05 -1.17
CA ASP A 175 4.09 -25.75 -0.54
C ASP A 175 4.30 -26.59 0.72
N THR A 176 5.47 -27.24 0.80
CA THR A 176 5.87 -28.05 1.96
C THR A 176 6.41 -27.22 3.12
N THR A 177 6.73 -25.94 2.89
CA THR A 177 7.23 -24.97 3.87
C THR A 177 6.44 -23.66 3.74
N PRO A 178 5.16 -23.63 4.14
CA PRO A 178 4.24 -22.55 3.82
C PRO A 178 4.61 -21.24 4.54
N GLU A 179 5.29 -20.36 3.82
CA GLU A 179 5.62 -18.99 4.22
C GLU A 179 4.40 -18.09 4.10
N TRP A 180 4.04 -17.43 5.20
CA TRP A 180 2.98 -16.41 5.19
C TRP A 180 3.53 -14.99 5.17
N ILE A 181 4.64 -14.76 5.87
CA ILE A 181 5.21 -13.43 6.07
C ILE A 181 6.70 -13.50 5.76
N ARG A 182 7.18 -12.60 4.89
CA ARG A 182 8.60 -12.41 4.60
C ARG A 182 9.07 -11.07 5.10
N ALA A 183 9.98 -11.03 6.07
CA ALA A 183 10.74 -9.81 6.37
C ALA A 183 11.96 -9.75 5.45
N SER A 184 12.08 -8.70 4.64
CA SER A 184 13.18 -8.52 3.69
C SER A 184 13.87 -7.18 3.93
N VAL A 185 15.20 -7.17 3.83
CA VAL A 185 16.00 -5.96 3.90
C VAL A 185 17.09 -5.97 2.85
N SER A 186 17.46 -4.80 2.35
CA SER A 186 18.59 -4.61 1.46
C SER A 186 19.34 -3.33 1.78
N ASN A 187 20.61 -3.23 1.37
CA ASN A 187 21.40 -2.01 1.49
C ASN A 187 21.74 -1.40 0.13
N GLU A 188 22.39 -0.23 0.15
CA GLU A 188 22.77 0.51 -1.07
C GLU A 188 23.81 -0.21 -1.95
N PHE A 189 24.48 -1.22 -1.40
CA PHE A 189 25.49 -2.03 -2.08
C PHE A 189 24.91 -3.28 -2.77
N GLY A 190 23.59 -3.48 -2.68
CA GLY A 190 22.90 -4.62 -3.28
C GLY A 190 22.98 -5.90 -2.45
N GLN A 191 23.43 -5.83 -1.20
CA GLN A 191 23.32 -6.93 -0.26
C GLN A 191 21.86 -7.03 0.21
N SER A 192 21.30 -8.23 0.23
CA SER A 192 19.92 -8.46 0.69
C SER A 192 19.79 -9.73 1.53
N GLY A 193 19.04 -9.66 2.62
CA GLY A 193 18.71 -10.80 3.48
C GLY A 193 17.21 -10.86 3.78
N SER A 194 16.71 -12.03 4.17
CA SER A 194 15.32 -12.19 4.55
C SER A 194 15.08 -13.27 5.60
N VAL A 195 13.98 -13.15 6.33
CA VAL A 195 13.47 -14.14 7.26
C VAL A 195 12.02 -14.44 6.90
N GLU A 196 11.70 -15.72 6.79
CA GLU A 196 10.38 -16.22 6.41
C GLU A 196 9.68 -16.76 7.65
N PHE A 197 8.41 -16.41 7.83
CA PHE A 197 7.62 -16.75 9.00
C PHE A 197 6.30 -17.42 8.62
N ALA A 198 5.85 -18.31 9.49
CA ALA A 198 4.47 -18.77 9.52
C ALA A 198 3.55 -17.64 10.04
N LEU A 199 2.23 -17.80 9.86
CA LEU A 199 1.24 -16.81 10.29
C LEU A 199 1.24 -16.58 11.82
N ASP A 200 1.73 -17.55 12.59
CA ASP A 200 1.88 -17.45 14.05
C ASP A 200 3.22 -16.85 14.52
N GLY A 201 4.04 -16.36 13.58
CA GLY A 201 5.34 -15.75 13.85
C GLY A 201 6.49 -16.74 14.02
N THR A 202 6.25 -18.04 13.84
CA THR A 202 7.33 -19.04 13.85
C THR A 202 8.25 -18.83 12.65
N VAL A 203 9.56 -18.73 12.90
CA VAL A 203 10.58 -18.69 11.83
C VAL A 203 10.61 -20.03 11.09
N ILE A 204 10.46 -19.96 9.76
CA ILE A 204 10.52 -21.11 8.85
C ILE A 204 11.92 -21.20 8.23
N GLU A 205 12.38 -20.10 7.63
CA GLU A 205 13.66 -20.03 6.94
C GLU A 205 14.35 -18.69 7.23
N THR A 206 15.68 -18.72 7.30
CA THR A 206 16.51 -17.51 7.31
C THR A 206 17.41 -17.56 6.09
N ARG A 207 17.24 -16.61 5.17
CA ARG A 207 18.08 -16.47 3.98
C ARG A 207 19.18 -15.45 4.26
N PRO A 208 20.44 -15.90 4.32
CA PRO A 208 21.56 -15.02 4.63
C PRO A 208 21.77 -13.99 3.51
N PRO A 209 22.53 -12.92 3.78
CA PRO A 209 22.84 -11.91 2.78
C PRO A 209 23.52 -12.51 1.54
N SER A 210 23.05 -12.13 0.36
CA SER A 210 23.68 -12.43 -0.95
C SER A 210 24.31 -11.20 -1.59
#